data_AF-A0A819XAS5-F1
#
_entry.id   AF-A0A819XAS5-F1
#
_cell.length_a   1.000
_cell.length_b   1.000
_cell.length_c   1.000
_cell.angle_alpha   90.00
_cell.angle_beta   90.00
_cell.angle_gamma   90.00
#
_symmetry.space_group_name_H-M   'P 1'
#
loop_
_entity.id
_entity.type
_entity.pdbx_description
1 polymer ?
#
loop_
_entity_poly.entity_id
_entity_poly.type
_entity_poly.pdbx_seq_one_letter_code
_entity_poly.pdbx_strand_id
1 'polypeptide(L)'
;KPENAQIGITNRHDPLPPSIDGLYMSMLNQTAKKARLTFKLEMDELWINTAETTKRIPMSQIRNIIDESIEGHEGYSIVGFQTGTTENSIIWIYWCPSQYVKSIRREVLSDN
;
A
#
# COMPACT_ATOMS: atom_id res chain seq x y z
N LYS A 1 14.18 -0.11 6.90
CA LYS A 1 12.94 -0.93 7.00
C LYS A 1 12.44 -1.00 8.45
N PRO A 2 11.13 -1.03 8.72
CA PRO A 2 10.60 -1.28 10.07
C PRO A 2 10.92 -2.71 10.54
N GLU A 3 11.11 -2.90 11.86
CA GLU A 3 11.59 -4.17 12.45
C GLU A 3 10.71 -5.38 12.10
N ASN A 4 9.39 -5.18 12.01
CA ASN A 4 8.41 -6.23 11.69
C ASN A 4 7.90 -6.13 10.24
N ALA A 5 8.72 -5.61 9.34
CA ALA A 5 8.42 -5.64 7.91
C ALA A 5 8.40 -7.10 7.42
N GLN A 6 7.36 -7.48 6.69
CA GLN A 6 7.35 -8.75 5.98
C GLN A 6 8.53 -8.82 5.00
N ILE A 7 9.01 -10.03 4.71
CA ILE A 7 10.11 -10.23 3.77
C ILE A 7 9.66 -9.77 2.38
N GLY A 8 10.41 -8.82 1.83
CA GLY A 8 10.31 -8.43 0.43
C GLY A 8 10.92 -9.48 -0.48
N ILE A 9 10.21 -9.89 -1.53
CA ILE A 9 10.66 -10.91 -2.48
C ILE A 9 10.58 -10.33 -3.89
N THR A 10 11.72 -10.28 -4.58
CA THR A 10 11.81 -9.81 -5.96
C THR A 10 11.21 -10.83 -6.93
N ASN A 11 10.72 -10.35 -8.08
CA ASN A 11 10.22 -11.19 -9.19
C ASN A 11 9.09 -12.17 -8.81
N ARG A 12 8.36 -11.92 -7.73
CA ARG A 12 7.20 -12.70 -7.31
C ARG A 12 5.93 -11.87 -7.40
N HIS A 13 4.80 -12.53 -7.64
CA HIS A 13 3.48 -11.89 -7.69
C HIS A 13 2.52 -12.67 -6.82
N ASP A 14 2.27 -12.15 -5.61
CA ASP A 14 1.39 -12.79 -4.65
C ASP A 14 0.01 -12.11 -4.64
N PRO A 15 -1.08 -12.86 -4.45
CA PRO A 15 -2.38 -12.26 -4.19
C PRO A 15 -2.36 -11.46 -2.88
N LEU A 16 -3.27 -10.50 -2.75
CA LEU A 16 -3.47 -9.85 -1.45
C LEU A 16 -3.93 -10.90 -0.41
N PRO A 17 -3.49 -10.80 0.85
CA PRO A 17 -3.95 -11.69 1.91
C PRO A 17 -5.48 -11.65 2.06
N PRO A 18 -6.17 -12.81 2.21
CA PRO A 18 -7.63 -12.85 2.36
C PRO A 18 -8.13 -12.07 3.58
N SER A 19 -8.76 -10.94 3.29
CA SER A 19 -9.74 -10.06 3.96
C SER A 19 -10.10 -10.10 5.46
N ILE A 20 -9.45 -10.83 6.38
CA ILE A 20 -9.77 -10.68 7.82
C ILE A 20 -8.85 -9.67 8.53
N ASP A 21 -7.62 -9.48 8.04
CA ASP A 21 -6.59 -8.68 8.74
C ASP A 21 -5.82 -7.67 7.87
N GLY A 22 -6.18 -7.51 6.59
CA GLY A 22 -5.48 -6.63 5.65
C GLY A 22 -4.02 -7.03 5.41
N LEU A 23 -3.29 -6.24 4.64
CA LEU A 23 -1.84 -6.35 4.61
C LEU A 23 -1.31 -5.88 5.98
N TYR A 24 -1.07 -6.82 6.90
CA TYR A 24 -0.52 -6.65 8.26
C TYR A 24 0.92 -6.09 8.30
N MET A 25 1.28 -5.32 7.29
CA MET A 25 2.63 -4.88 7.02
C MET A 25 2.87 -3.64 7.86
N SER A 26 3.83 -3.67 8.78
CA SER A 26 4.43 -2.42 9.23
C SER A 26 5.13 -1.82 8.04
N MET A 27 4.52 -0.82 7.43
CA MET A 27 5.14 0.09 6.48
C MET A 27 5.37 1.41 7.19
N LEU A 28 6.06 2.33 6.53
CA LEU A 28 6.13 3.71 7.01
C LEU A 28 5.22 4.58 6.16
N ASN A 29 4.47 5.48 6.77
CA ASN A 29 3.80 6.57 6.03
C ASN A 29 4.81 7.70 5.75
N GLN A 30 4.35 8.76 5.07
CA GLN A 30 5.13 9.97 4.79
C GLN A 30 5.71 10.70 6.02
N THR A 31 5.23 10.41 7.24
CA THR A 31 5.77 10.96 8.49
C THR A 31 6.62 9.95 9.26
N ALA A 32 7.08 8.88 8.58
CA ALA A 32 7.89 7.80 9.15
C ALA A 32 7.21 7.03 10.30
N LYS A 33 5.88 7.08 10.41
CA LYS A 33 5.10 6.30 11.38
C LYS A 33 4.72 4.95 10.82
N LYS A 34 4.66 3.94 11.70
CA LYS A 34 4.17 2.60 11.35
C LYS A 34 2.73 2.68 10.84
N ALA A 35 2.50 2.17 9.63
CA ALA A 35 1.20 2.15 8.97
C ALA A 35 0.89 0.74 8.45
N ARG A 36 -0.38 0.36 8.47
CA ARG A 36 -0.93 -0.91 7.94
C ARG A 36 -1.99 -0.61 6.89
N LEU A 37 -1.98 -1.33 5.78
CA LEU A 37 -3.00 -1.22 4.74
C LEU A 37 -4.05 -2.32 4.91
N THR A 38 -5.33 -1.96 4.96
CA THR A 38 -6.43 -2.92 4.98
C THR A 38 -7.32 -2.67 3.78
N PHE A 39 -7.54 -3.72 2.98
CA PHE A 39 -8.37 -3.66 1.77
C PHE A 39 -9.75 -4.22 2.14
N LYS A 40 -10.73 -3.34 2.26
CA LYS A 40 -12.13 -3.68 2.52
C LYS A 40 -12.83 -3.80 1.17
N LEU A 41 -12.59 -4.92 0.49
CA LEU A 41 -13.05 -5.16 -0.88
C LEU A 41 -14.59 -5.11 -0.98
N GLU A 42 -15.29 -5.57 0.05
CA GLU A 42 -16.74 -5.52 0.16
C GLU A 42 -17.30 -4.09 0.31
N MET A 43 -16.47 -3.15 0.76
CA MET A 43 -16.83 -1.73 0.92
C MET A 43 -16.22 -0.84 -0.18
N ASP A 44 -15.39 -1.41 -1.06
CA ASP A 44 -14.56 -0.65 -2.01
C ASP A 44 -13.69 0.42 -1.31
N GLU A 45 -13.11 0.09 -0.16
CA GLU A 45 -12.29 1.02 0.63
C GLU A 45 -10.87 0.51 0.92
N LEU A 46 -9.88 1.39 0.79
CA LEU A 46 -8.53 1.24 1.32
C LEU A 46 -8.41 1.97 2.66
N TRP A 47 -8.03 1.24 3.69
CA TRP A 47 -7.78 1.81 5.02
C TRP A 47 -6.29 1.85 5.30
N ILE A 48 -5.82 3.01 5.79
CA ILE A 48 -4.46 3.22 6.25
C ILE A 48 -4.51 3.42 7.76
N ASN A 49 -4.12 2.38 8.49
CA ASN A 49 -4.15 2.35 9.95
C ASN A 49 -2.78 2.73 10.49
N THR A 50 -2.72 3.72 11.36
CA THR A 50 -1.54 4.07 12.17
C THR A 50 -1.89 3.88 13.65
N ALA A 51 -0.91 4.02 14.54
CA ALA A 51 -1.18 3.94 15.99
C ALA A 51 -2.16 5.03 16.49
N GLU A 52 -2.26 6.15 15.78
CA GLU A 52 -3.03 7.32 16.21
C GLU A 52 -4.38 7.44 15.50
N THR A 53 -4.45 7.00 14.24
CA THR A 53 -5.62 7.23 13.39
C THR A 53 -5.75 6.19 12.28
N THR A 54 -6.98 6.02 11.81
CA THR A 54 -7.34 5.25 10.62
C THR A 54 -7.87 6.20 9.56
N LYS A 55 -7.17 6.28 8.43
CA LYS A 55 -7.66 6.98 7.24
C LYS A 55 -8.37 5.99 6.32
N ARG A 56 -9.65 6.25 6.01
CA ARG A 56 -10.44 5.46 5.06
C ARG A 56 -10.50 6.19 3.73
N ILE A 57 -10.24 5.49 2.64
CA ILE A 57 -10.17 6.06 1.30
C ILE A 57 -11.04 5.17 0.40
N PRO A 58 -12.13 5.67 -0.17
CA PRO A 58 -12.84 4.96 -1.23
C PRO A 58 -11.87 4.68 -2.38
N MET A 59 -11.79 3.44 -2.87
CA MET A 59 -10.86 3.08 -3.94
C MET A 59 -11.17 3.85 -5.22
N SER A 60 -12.44 4.15 -5.48
CA SER A 60 -12.89 5.10 -6.52
C SER A 60 -12.25 6.51 -6.48
N GLN A 61 -11.71 6.96 -5.34
CA GLN A 61 -10.97 8.22 -5.26
C GLN A 61 -9.50 8.09 -5.69
N ILE A 62 -8.96 6.87 -5.74
CA ILE A 62 -7.58 6.61 -6.12
C ILE A 62 -7.51 6.56 -7.65
N ARG A 63 -6.91 7.59 -8.25
CA ARG A 63 -6.87 7.77 -9.70
C ARG A 63 -5.65 7.13 -10.35
N ASN A 64 -4.59 6.96 -9.57
CA ASN A 64 -3.34 6.37 -10.02
C ASN A 64 -2.59 5.76 -8.83
N ILE A 65 -1.78 4.77 -9.14
CA ILE A 65 -0.80 4.18 -8.23
C ILE A 65 0.59 4.35 -8.83
N ILE A 66 1.46 4.98 -8.07
CA ILE A 66 2.88 5.16 -8.39
C ILE A 66 3.64 4.13 -7.56
N ASP A 67 4.58 3.41 -8.16
CA ASP A 67 5.47 2.52 -7.42
C ASP A 67 6.90 2.55 -7.96
N GLU A 68 7.87 2.51 -7.05
CA GLU A 68 9.29 2.51 -7.35
C GLU A 68 10.03 1.56 -6.40
N SER A 69 10.93 0.72 -6.92
CA SER A 69 11.78 -0.14 -6.09
C SER A 69 12.75 0.70 -5.23
N ILE A 70 13.00 0.26 -4.00
CA ILE A 70 13.95 0.91 -3.10
C ILE A 70 15.37 0.43 -3.43
N GLU A 71 16.27 1.35 -3.77
CA GLU A 71 17.67 1.05 -4.05
C GLU A 71 18.34 0.33 -2.87
N GLY A 72 19.08 -0.75 -3.15
CA GLY A 72 19.68 -1.62 -2.14
C GLY A 72 18.68 -2.53 -1.39
N HIS A 73 17.38 -2.41 -1.68
CA HIS A 73 16.30 -3.16 -1.05
C HIS A 73 15.22 -3.57 -2.07
N GLU A 74 15.62 -4.18 -3.18
CA GLU A 74 14.77 -4.48 -4.34
C GLU A 74 13.50 -5.29 -4.03
N GLY A 75 13.48 -6.05 -2.94
CA GLY A 75 12.28 -6.74 -2.46
C GLY A 75 11.20 -5.80 -1.91
N TYR A 76 11.48 -4.50 -1.83
CA TYR A 76 10.58 -3.47 -1.34
C TYR A 76 10.44 -2.34 -2.36
N SER A 77 9.25 -1.76 -2.37
CA SER A 77 8.88 -0.61 -3.17
C SER A 77 8.30 0.50 -2.30
N ILE A 78 8.45 1.73 -2.77
CA ILE A 78 7.67 2.90 -2.35
C ILE A 78 6.39 2.86 -3.19
N VAL A 79 5.23 3.05 -2.56
CA VAL A 79 3.92 3.06 -3.24
C VAL A 79 3.19 4.36 -2.89
N GLY A 80 2.74 5.08 -3.91
CA GLY A 80 1.97 6.30 -3.81
C GLY A 80 0.55 6.11 -4.31
N PHE A 81 -0.44 6.40 -3.46
CA PHE A 81 -1.86 6.41 -3.85
C PHE A 81 -2.29 7.84 -4.17
N GLN A 82 -2.52 8.15 -5.45
CA GLN A 82 -2.92 9.47 -5.92
C GLN A 82 -4.43 9.66 -5.74
N THR A 83 -4.86 10.41 -4.73
CA THR A 83 -6.29 10.63 -4.43
C THR A 83 -6.86 11.93 -5.02
N GLY A 84 -6.04 12.72 -5.73
CA GLY A 84 -6.41 14.04 -6.25
C GLY A 84 -5.59 14.40 -7.50
N THR A 85 -5.64 15.66 -7.95
CA THR A 85 -4.90 16.11 -9.15
C THR A 85 -3.50 16.66 -8.86
N THR A 86 -3.14 16.82 -7.58
CA THR A 86 -1.88 17.46 -7.17
C THR A 86 -0.95 16.47 -6.49
N GLU A 87 0.35 16.74 -6.49
CA GLU A 87 1.35 15.90 -5.79
C GLU A 87 1.08 15.81 -4.29
N ASN A 88 0.54 16.87 -3.67
CA ASN A 88 0.13 16.87 -2.26
C ASN A 88 -1.04 15.92 -1.96
N SER A 89 -1.71 15.41 -3.00
CA SER A 89 -2.77 14.40 -2.87
C SER A 89 -2.26 12.98 -3.02
N ILE A 90 -0.94 12.77 -3.11
CA ILE A 90 -0.34 11.45 -3.08
C ILE A 90 -0.12 11.02 -1.64
N ILE A 91 -0.64 9.85 -1.30
CA ILE A 91 -0.38 9.23 0.00
C ILE A 91 0.73 8.21 -0.19
N TRP A 92 1.90 8.51 0.36
CA TRP A 92 3.07 7.67 0.25
C TRP A 92 3.15 6.62 1.36
N ILE A 93 3.40 5.39 0.94
CA ILE A 93 3.65 4.22 1.77
C ILE A 93 5.00 3.64 1.40
N TYR A 94 5.90 3.55 2.36
CA TYR A 94 7.27 3.09 2.19
C TYR A 94 7.42 1.67 2.72
N TRP A 95 8.38 0.93 2.15
CA TRP A 95 8.67 -0.47 2.51
C TRP A 95 7.52 -1.42 2.20
N CYS A 96 6.78 -1.17 1.11
CA CYS A 96 5.79 -2.11 0.60
C CYS A 96 6.53 -3.31 -0.01
N PRO A 97 6.27 -4.57 0.39
CA PRO A 97 6.89 -5.72 -0.25
C PRO A 97 6.50 -5.81 -1.73
N SER A 98 7.49 -5.84 -2.60
CA SER A 98 7.30 -5.71 -4.05
C SER A 98 6.42 -6.81 -4.64
N GLN A 99 6.37 -7.98 -4.00
CA GLN A 99 5.53 -9.08 -4.46
C GLN A 99 4.02 -8.79 -4.44
N TYR A 100 3.57 -7.77 -3.69
CA TYR A 100 2.16 -7.39 -3.57
C TYR A 100 1.76 -6.22 -4.45
N VAL A 101 2.72 -5.43 -4.96
CA VAL A 101 2.46 -4.14 -5.63
C VAL A 101 1.49 -4.28 -6.80
N LYS A 102 1.68 -5.29 -7.65
CA LYS A 102 0.79 -5.53 -8.79
C LYS A 102 -0.61 -6.01 -8.36
N SER A 103 -0.73 -6.78 -7.27
CA SER A 103 -2.04 -7.12 -6.69
C SER A 103 -2.73 -5.90 -6.10
N ILE A 104 -2.00 -5.02 -5.38
CA ILE A 104 -2.53 -3.75 -4.86
C ILE A 104 -3.09 -2.91 -6.02
N ARG A 105 -2.33 -2.79 -7.12
CA ARG A 105 -2.74 -2.06 -8.32
C ARG A 105 -4.04 -2.62 -8.89
N ARG A 106 -4.10 -3.94 -9.08
CA ARG A 106 -5.28 -4.63 -9.63
C ARG A 106 -6.53 -4.41 -8.79
N GLU A 107 -6.45 -4.60 -7.47
CA GLU A 107 -7.63 -4.48 -6.60
C GLU A 107 -8.09 -3.02 -6.45
N VAL A 108 -7.16 -2.05 -6.41
CA VAL A 108 -7.51 -0.66 -6.14
C VAL A 108 -7.96 0.11 -7.38
N LEU A 109 -7.30 -0.08 -8.52
CA LEU A 109 -7.66 0.65 -9.73
C LEU A 109 -8.81 -0.02 -10.49
N SER A 110 -9.19 -1.26 -10.13
CA SER A 110 -10.22 -2.03 -10.83
C SER A 110 -10.08 -1.86 -12.35
N ASP A 111 -8.96 -2.34 -12.92
CA ASP A 111 -8.84 -2.46 -14.38
C ASP A 111 -9.98 -3.39 -14.85
N ASN A 112 -11.05 -2.80 -15.38
CA ASN A 112 -12.08 -3.48 -16.16
C ASN A 112 -11.57 -3.65 -17.60
#